data_AF-A0A1J3E8H8-F1
#
_entry.id   AF-A0A1J3E8H8-F1
#
_cell.length_a   1.000
_cell.length_b   1.000
_cell.length_c   1.000
_cell.angle_alpha   90.00
_cell.angle_beta   90.00
_cell.angle_gamma   90.00
#
_symmetry.space_group_name_H-M   'P 1'
#
loop_
_entity.id
_entity.type
_entity.pdbx_description
1 polymer ?
#
loop_
_entity_poly.entity_id
_entity_poly.type
_entity_poly.pdbx_seq_one_letter_code
_entity_poly.pdbx_strand_id
1 'polypeptide(L)'
;PARPGFGQAGKKIMIRANHFLVQVANRDLYHYDVSITPEVISKKVNRDVMTALVRTYGESHLARKIPAYDGRKSLFTAGPLPFETKEFVVDLKDKKVAGSSSFRKERQFKVAIKLASRPDLFQLQQFLQRKTREAPYETIQVLDVVLRDLS
;
A
#
# COMPACT_ATOMS: atom_id res chain seq x y z
N PRO A 1 -9.14 -24.47 17.63
CA PRO A 1 -8.33 -25.20 18.64
C PRO A 1 -6.84 -24.90 18.42
N ALA A 2 -6.06 -24.73 19.49
CA ALA A 2 -4.61 -24.54 19.35
C ALA A 2 -3.94 -25.82 18.81
N ARG A 3 -2.85 -25.68 18.06
CA ARG A 3 -2.06 -26.85 17.61
C ARG A 3 -1.56 -27.61 18.85
N PRO A 4 -1.88 -28.91 19.02
CA PRO A 4 -1.56 -29.66 20.24
C PRO A 4 -0.07 -29.99 20.39
N GLY A 5 0.71 -29.89 19.29
CA GLY A 5 2.14 -30.11 19.30
C GLY A 5 2.72 -30.32 17.91
N PHE A 6 3.98 -30.73 17.84
CA PHE A 6 4.65 -31.17 16.62
C PHE A 6 4.60 -32.71 16.55
N GLY A 7 4.35 -33.26 15.36
CA GLY A 7 4.40 -34.71 15.14
C GLY A 7 5.84 -35.23 15.23
N GLN A 8 6.02 -36.41 15.79
CA GLN A 8 7.34 -37.03 16.00
C GLN A 8 7.56 -38.32 15.21
N ALA A 9 6.50 -38.88 14.60
CA ALA A 9 6.58 -40.12 13.85
C ALA A 9 7.28 -39.92 12.49
N GLY A 10 7.99 -40.95 12.03
CA GLY A 10 8.65 -41.00 10.72
C GLY A 10 10.12 -40.60 10.73
N LYS A 11 10.77 -40.78 9.58
CA LYS A 11 12.18 -40.42 9.37
C LYS A 11 12.28 -38.95 8.96
N LYS A 12 13.18 -38.20 9.60
CA LYS A 12 13.46 -36.80 9.24
C LYS A 12 14.04 -36.74 7.82
N ILE A 13 13.51 -35.83 7.00
CA ILE A 13 14.00 -35.55 5.65
C ILE A 13 14.19 -34.04 5.49
N MET A 14 15.22 -33.66 4.74
CA MET A 14 15.46 -32.26 4.39
C MET A 14 14.59 -31.87 3.21
N ILE A 15 13.85 -30.77 3.35
CA ILE A 15 13.02 -30.20 2.29
C ILE A 15 13.43 -28.76 2.02
N ARG A 16 13.13 -28.27 0.83
CA ARG A 16 13.13 -26.85 0.51
C ARG A 16 11.69 -26.42 0.29
N ALA A 17 11.31 -25.28 0.86
CA ALA A 17 10.05 -24.63 0.60
C ALA A 17 10.30 -23.38 -0.23
N ASN A 18 9.34 -23.03 -1.08
CA ASN A 18 9.23 -21.72 -1.74
C ASN A 18 8.73 -20.64 -0.76
N HIS A 19 9.27 -20.64 0.47
CA HIS A 19 8.94 -19.68 1.52
C HIS A 19 10.21 -18.93 1.91
N PHE A 20 10.22 -17.64 1.63
CA PHE A 20 11.36 -16.76 1.88
C PHE A 20 11.12 -15.97 3.17
N LEU A 21 12.13 -15.89 4.03
CA LEU A 21 12.04 -15.13 5.28
C LEU A 21 11.98 -13.63 4.96
N VAL A 22 10.91 -12.98 5.38
CA VAL A 22 10.76 -11.52 5.27
C VAL A 22 11.14 -10.88 6.61
N GLN A 23 12.00 -9.87 6.57
CA GLN A 23 12.33 -9.03 7.72
C GLN A 23 11.73 -7.63 7.50
N VAL A 24 10.95 -7.16 8.47
CA VAL A 24 10.33 -5.83 8.43
C VAL A 24 11.17 -4.89 9.29
N ALA A 25 11.61 -3.77 8.72
CA ALA A 25 12.33 -2.75 9.47
C ALA A 25 11.42 -2.13 10.55
N ASN A 26 11.98 -1.78 11.70
CA ASN A 26 11.24 -1.12 12.78
C ASN A 26 11.00 0.36 12.43
N ARG A 27 10.04 0.62 11.54
CA ARG A 27 9.63 1.96 11.11
C ARG A 27 8.13 2.10 11.24
N ASP A 28 7.69 3.26 11.70
CA ASP A 28 6.27 3.56 11.84
C ASP A 28 5.58 3.52 10.46
N LEU A 29 4.52 2.72 10.38
CA LEU A 29 3.65 2.65 9.22
C LEU A 29 2.48 3.59 9.41
N TYR A 30 2.11 4.29 8.33
CA TYR A 30 0.96 5.18 8.30
C TYR A 30 0.02 4.76 7.20
N HIS A 31 -1.27 4.64 7.53
CA HIS A 31 -2.34 4.30 6.62
C HIS A 31 -3.19 5.53 6.33
N TYR A 32 -3.46 5.77 5.06
CA TYR A 32 -4.31 6.83 4.58
C TYR A 32 -5.44 6.26 3.71
N ASP A 33 -6.64 6.79 3.91
CA ASP A 33 -7.75 6.62 3.01
C ASP A 33 -7.56 7.51 1.78
N VAL A 34 -7.82 6.95 0.60
CA VAL A 34 -7.77 7.60 -0.70
C VAL A 34 -9.15 7.58 -1.33
N SER A 35 -9.59 8.74 -1.81
CA SER A 35 -10.75 8.83 -2.71
C SER A 35 -10.35 9.50 -4.02
N ILE A 36 -10.83 8.96 -5.14
CA ILE A 36 -10.58 9.47 -6.48
C ILE A 36 -11.91 9.87 -7.10
N THR A 37 -12.00 11.08 -7.62
CA THR A 37 -13.17 11.62 -8.31
C THR A 37 -12.78 12.11 -9.71
N PRO A 38 -13.49 11.73 -10.79
CA PRO A 38 -14.64 10.82 -10.81
C PRO A 38 -14.29 9.39 -10.37
N GLU A 39 -15.29 8.62 -9.93
CA GLU A 39 -15.08 7.23 -9.51
C GLU A 39 -14.59 6.38 -10.68
N VAL A 40 -13.57 5.56 -10.44
CA VAL A 40 -12.96 4.69 -11.44
C VAL A 40 -12.94 3.25 -10.94
N ILE A 41 -13.60 2.37 -11.70
CA ILE A 41 -13.69 0.93 -11.40
C ILE A 41 -12.34 0.22 -11.63
N SER A 42 -11.55 0.71 -12.60
CA SER A 42 -10.27 0.10 -12.98
C SER A 42 -9.15 0.41 -11.99
N LYS A 43 -8.67 -0.62 -11.27
CA LYS A 43 -7.49 -0.54 -10.40
C LYS A 43 -6.24 -0.04 -11.14
N LYS A 44 -6.09 -0.41 -12.42
CA LYS A 44 -4.94 0.03 -13.23
C LYS A 44 -4.94 1.55 -13.39
N VAL A 45 -6.08 2.12 -13.77
CA VAL A 45 -6.21 3.58 -13.92
C VAL A 45 -6.01 4.27 -12.57
N ASN A 46 -6.54 3.74 -11.47
CA ASN A 46 -6.29 4.30 -10.13
C ASN A 46 -4.79 4.32 -9.78
N ARG A 47 -4.05 3.25 -10.10
CA ARG A 47 -2.59 3.18 -9.92
C ARG A 47 -1.87 4.17 -10.83
N ASP A 48 -2.32 4.36 -12.07
CA ASP A 48 -1.77 5.36 -12.98
C ASP A 48 -1.98 6.79 -12.43
N VAL A 49 -3.18 7.10 -11.92
CA VAL A 49 -3.49 8.38 -11.25
C VAL A 49 -2.55 8.60 -10.06
N MET A 50 -2.40 7.60 -9.20
CA MET A 50 -1.54 7.71 -8.01
C MET A 50 -0.06 7.87 -8.41
N THR A 51 0.39 7.17 -9.45
CA THR A 51 1.75 7.32 -9.99
C THR A 51 1.97 8.74 -10.52
N ALA A 52 0.99 9.31 -11.22
CA ALA A 52 1.06 10.69 -11.69
C ALA A 52 1.03 11.70 -10.52
N LEU A 53 0.27 11.42 -9.46
CA LEU A 53 0.25 12.22 -8.23
C LEU A 53 1.62 12.23 -7.57
N VAL A 54 2.21 11.06 -7.32
CA VAL A 54 3.53 10.93 -6.69
C VAL A 54 4.60 11.59 -7.54
N ARG A 55 4.55 11.45 -8.86
CA ARG A 55 5.48 12.14 -9.77
C ARG A 55 5.36 13.67 -9.71
N THR A 56 4.15 14.20 -9.57
CA THR A 56 3.89 15.65 -9.63
C THR A 56 4.10 16.33 -8.28
N TYR A 57 3.69 15.67 -7.19
CA TYR A 57 3.64 16.23 -5.83
C TYR A 57 4.60 15.55 -4.85
N GLY A 58 5.40 14.58 -5.32
CA GLY A 58 6.30 13.79 -4.48
C GLY A 58 7.28 14.62 -3.67
N GLU A 59 7.96 15.56 -4.33
CA GLU A 59 8.94 16.43 -3.66
C GLU A 59 8.29 17.53 -2.83
N SER A 60 7.20 18.12 -3.33
CA SER A 60 6.58 19.31 -2.74
C SER A 60 5.67 19.00 -1.56
N HIS A 61 4.91 17.90 -1.64
CA HIS A 61 3.82 17.62 -0.70
C HIS A 61 3.93 16.26 -0.03
N LEU A 62 4.56 15.27 -0.67
CA LEU A 62 4.71 13.94 -0.09
C LEU A 62 6.03 13.75 0.66
N ALA A 63 6.80 14.81 0.90
CA ALA A 63 8.09 14.76 1.59
C ALA A 63 9.05 13.68 1.02
N ARG A 64 9.03 13.49 -0.31
CA ARG A 64 9.80 12.47 -1.04
C ARG A 64 9.54 11.03 -0.58
N LYS A 65 8.37 10.77 0.04
CA LYS A 65 7.94 9.42 0.40
C LYS A 65 7.50 8.66 -0.86
N ILE A 66 7.78 7.36 -0.86
CA ILE A 66 7.29 6.41 -1.86
C ILE A 66 6.14 5.65 -1.22
N PRO A 67 4.88 6.03 -1.49
CA PRO A 67 3.73 5.35 -0.91
C PRO A 67 3.44 4.06 -1.67
N ALA A 68 2.92 3.06 -0.97
CA ALA A 68 2.36 1.84 -1.56
C ALA A 68 0.84 1.96 -1.62
N TYR A 69 0.25 1.72 -2.79
CA TYR A 69 -1.19 1.91 -3.03
C TYR A 69 -1.86 0.62 -3.48
N ASP A 70 -2.99 0.27 -2.85
CA ASP A 70 -3.72 -0.95 -3.17
C ASP A 70 -4.46 -0.90 -4.52
N GLY A 71 -4.63 0.30 -5.09
CA GLY A 71 -5.39 0.56 -6.31
C GLY A 71 -6.88 0.87 -6.07
N ARG A 72 -7.29 1.04 -4.80
CA ARG A 72 -8.67 1.35 -4.40
C ARG A 72 -8.74 2.52 -3.43
N LYS A 73 -8.48 2.26 -2.14
CA LYS A 73 -8.72 3.24 -1.07
C LYS A 73 -7.61 3.31 -0.05
N SER A 74 -6.65 2.40 -0.07
CA SER A 74 -5.65 2.30 0.99
C SER A 74 -4.27 2.64 0.45
N LEU A 75 -3.66 3.65 1.08
CA LEU A 75 -2.32 4.13 0.80
C LEU A 75 -1.46 4.00 2.07
N PHE A 76 -0.25 3.49 1.93
CA PHE A 76 0.66 3.27 3.05
C PHE A 76 2.00 3.97 2.83
N THR A 77 2.56 4.57 3.88
CA THR A 77 3.89 5.22 3.84
C THR A 77 4.76 4.81 5.02
N ALA A 78 6.08 4.81 4.78
CA ALA A 78 7.08 4.73 5.83
C ALA A 78 7.30 6.12 6.47
N GLY A 79 6.69 6.35 7.63
CA GLY A 79 6.61 7.65 8.29
C GLY A 79 5.45 8.52 7.79
N PRO A 80 5.14 9.62 8.50
CA PRO A 80 3.99 10.47 8.21
C PRO A 80 4.20 11.33 6.95
N LEU A 81 3.10 11.65 6.27
CA LEU A 81 3.03 12.74 5.30
C LEU A 81 2.97 14.08 6.05
N PRO A 82 3.40 15.20 5.44
CA PRO A 82 3.37 16.52 6.09
C PRO A 82 1.95 17.13 6.13
N PHE A 83 0.92 16.29 6.19
CA PHE A 83 -0.49 16.66 6.31
C PHE A 83 -1.31 15.48 6.84
N GLU A 84 -2.41 15.77 7.54
CA GLU A 84 -3.39 14.76 7.91
C GLU A 84 -4.45 14.55 6.81
N THR A 85 -4.84 15.60 6.11
CA THR A 85 -5.77 15.51 4.96
C THR A 85 -5.33 16.49 3.89
N LYS A 86 -5.34 16.08 2.63
CA LYS A 86 -5.07 16.96 1.49
C LYS A 86 -5.73 16.47 0.21
N GLU A 87 -6.18 17.43 -0.59
CA GLU A 87 -6.70 17.19 -1.93
C GLU A 87 -5.69 17.59 -2.99
N PHE A 88 -5.65 16.82 -4.07
CA PHE A 88 -4.78 17.01 -5.21
C PHE A 88 -5.60 16.97 -6.49
N VAL A 89 -5.16 17.72 -7.49
CA VAL A 89 -5.67 17.63 -8.86
C VAL A 89 -4.58 16.99 -9.72
N VAL A 90 -4.94 15.92 -10.41
CA VAL A 90 -4.02 15.08 -11.17
C VAL A 90 -4.52 14.94 -12.59
N ASP A 91 -3.71 15.33 -13.56
CA ASP A 91 -4.00 15.13 -14.98
C ASP A 91 -3.29 13.90 -15.52
N LEU A 92 -4.05 12.89 -15.95
CA LEU A 92 -3.50 11.75 -16.68
C LEU A 92 -3.25 12.13 -18.15
N LYS A 93 -2.04 12.61 -18.43
CA LYS A 93 -1.57 12.83 -19.80
C LYS A 93 -1.13 11.49 -20.40
N ASP A 94 -1.92 10.93 -21.32
CA ASP A 94 -1.46 9.82 -22.14
C ASP A 94 -0.22 10.24 -22.96
N LYS A 95 0.68 9.29 -23.22
CA LYS A 95 1.70 9.42 -24.27
C LYS A 95 0.97 9.66 -25.60
N LYS A 96 0.84 10.94 -25.96
CA LYS A 96 0.44 11.54 -27.24
C LYS A 96 -0.09 10.56 -28.30
N VAL A 97 -1.40 10.55 -28.52
CA VAL A 97 -1.92 10.54 -29.90
C VAL A 97 -2.00 12.00 -30.31
N ALA A 98 -1.17 12.39 -31.28
CA ALA A 98 -1.17 13.75 -31.80
C ALA A 98 -2.53 14.03 -32.47
N GLY A 99 -3.25 15.06 -32.01
CA GLY A 99 -4.36 15.61 -32.80
C GLY A 99 -5.65 16.01 -32.08
N SER A 100 -5.81 15.83 -30.77
CA SER A 100 -7.07 16.28 -30.12
C SER A 100 -6.84 17.14 -28.87
N SER A 101 -7.17 18.43 -29.02
CA SER A 101 -7.18 19.45 -27.97
C SER A 101 -8.42 19.41 -27.09
N SER A 102 -9.44 18.59 -27.43
CA SER A 102 -10.74 18.55 -26.73
C SER A 102 -10.83 17.52 -25.60
N PHE A 103 -9.98 16.48 -25.54
CA PHE A 103 -10.03 15.43 -24.49
C PHE A 103 -9.35 15.80 -23.15
N ARG A 104 -8.72 16.97 -23.02
CA ARG A 104 -7.95 17.30 -21.81
C ARG A 104 -8.81 17.47 -20.55
N LYS A 105 -10.08 17.87 -20.68
CA LYS A 105 -10.99 18.01 -19.54
C LYS A 105 -11.51 16.66 -19.00
N GLU A 106 -11.49 15.60 -19.81
CA GLU A 106 -12.08 14.30 -19.44
C GLU A 106 -11.17 13.40 -18.59
N ARG A 107 -9.93 13.84 -18.28
CA ARG A 107 -8.95 13.00 -17.56
C ARG A 107 -8.25 13.72 -16.40
N GLN A 108 -8.94 14.70 -15.85
CA GLN A 108 -8.54 15.34 -14.60
C GLN A 108 -9.22 14.60 -13.44
N PHE A 109 -8.41 14.17 -12.47
CA PHE A 109 -8.86 13.47 -11.28
C PHE A 109 -8.59 14.32 -10.05
N LYS A 110 -9.57 14.42 -9.17
CA LYS A 110 -9.38 14.91 -7.81
C LYS A 110 -9.07 13.72 -6.92
N VAL A 111 -7.97 13.80 -6.19
CA VAL A 111 -7.53 12.76 -5.26
C VAL A 111 -7.48 13.35 -3.87
N ALA A 112 -8.30 12.85 -2.95
CA ALA A 112 -8.20 13.20 -1.53
C ALA A 112 -7.44 12.08 -0.80
N ILE A 113 -6.48 12.48 0.03
CA ILE A 113 -5.70 11.58 0.89
C ILE A 113 -5.92 12.03 2.34
N LYS A 114 -6.37 11.13 3.20
CA LYS A 114 -6.67 11.39 4.61
C LYS A 114 -6.06 10.34 5.52
N LEU A 115 -5.39 10.75 6.58
CA LEU A 115 -4.82 9.86 7.59
C LEU A 115 -5.96 9.07 8.26
N ALA A 116 -5.84 7.74 8.20
CA ALA A 116 -6.85 6.81 8.70
C ALA A 116 -6.37 6.13 9.99
N SER A 117 -5.19 5.51 9.96
CA SER A 117 -4.62 4.81 11.12
C SER A 117 -3.10 4.77 11.10
N ARG A 118 -2.49 4.34 12.21
CA ARG A 118 -1.05 4.09 12.36
C ARG A 118 -0.86 2.63 12.73
N PRO A 119 -0.76 1.72 11.75
CA PRO A 119 -0.60 0.30 12.03
C PRO A 119 0.65 0.03 12.88
N ASP A 120 0.46 -0.70 13.98
CA ASP A 120 1.54 -1.02 14.91
C ASP A 120 2.26 -2.32 14.48
N LEU A 121 3.51 -2.18 14.01
CA LEU A 121 4.37 -3.32 13.69
C LEU A 121 4.70 -4.18 14.90
N PHE A 122 4.63 -3.63 16.11
CA PHE A 122 4.87 -4.39 17.33
C PHE A 122 3.83 -5.48 17.51
N GLN A 123 2.56 -5.22 17.20
CA GLN A 123 1.50 -6.24 17.25
C GLN A 123 1.81 -7.42 16.31
N LEU A 124 2.36 -7.15 15.12
CA LEU A 124 2.80 -8.20 14.20
C LEU A 124 3.93 -9.03 14.81
N GLN A 125 4.92 -8.39 15.44
CA GLN A 125 6.00 -9.11 16.11
C GLN A 125 5.48 -9.99 17.26
N GLN A 126 4.56 -9.47 18.07
CA GLN A 126 3.93 -10.25 19.15
C GLN A 126 3.15 -11.45 18.61
N PHE A 127 2.45 -11.28 17.48
CA PHE A 127 1.71 -12.36 16.83
C PHE A 127 2.65 -13.44 16.29
N LEU A 128 3.71 -13.05 15.58
CA LEU A 128 4.73 -13.98 15.06
C LEU A 128 5.46 -14.75 16.18
N GLN A 129 5.69 -14.10 17.32
CA GLN A 129 6.25 -14.73 18.53
C GLN A 129 5.25 -15.56 19.32
N ARG A 130 3.99 -15.69 18.85
CA ARG A 130 2.88 -16.39 19.52
C ARG A 130 2.52 -15.82 20.91
N LYS A 131 2.87 -14.56 21.16
CA LYS A 131 2.52 -13.83 22.39
C LYS A 131 1.09 -13.30 22.36
N THR A 132 0.56 -13.02 21.18
CA THR A 132 -0.87 -12.78 20.95
C THR A 132 -1.46 -13.80 19.98
N ARG A 133 -2.77 -14.07 20.11
CA ARG A 133 -3.54 -14.96 19.23
C ARG A 133 -4.25 -14.21 18.10
N GLU A 134 -4.47 -12.92 18.28
CA GLU A 134 -5.16 -12.09 17.31
C GLU A 134 -4.18 -11.66 16.20
N ALA A 135 -4.57 -11.91 14.95
CA ALA A 135 -3.75 -11.55 13.80
C ALA A 135 -3.96 -10.05 13.47
N PRO A 136 -2.89 -9.25 13.33
CA PRO A 136 -3.01 -7.86 12.93
C PRO A 136 -3.25 -7.76 11.43
N TYR A 137 -4.52 -7.93 11.03
CA TYR A 137 -4.93 -7.98 9.62
C TYR A 137 -4.53 -6.73 8.84
N GLU A 138 -4.60 -5.54 9.46
CA GLU A 138 -4.17 -4.29 8.82
C GLU A 138 -2.68 -4.33 8.45
N THR A 139 -1.82 -4.78 9.36
CA THR A 139 -0.38 -4.87 9.12
C THR A 139 -0.04 -5.91 8.06
N ILE A 140 -0.74 -7.06 8.06
CA ILE A 140 -0.59 -8.09 7.04
C ILE A 140 -1.00 -7.53 5.67
N GLN A 141 -2.10 -6.78 5.61
CA GLN A 141 -2.54 -6.12 4.37
C GLN A 141 -1.52 -5.10 3.87
N VAL A 142 -0.90 -4.32 4.76
CA VAL A 142 0.17 -3.38 4.36
C VAL A 142 1.31 -4.13 3.67
N LEU A 143 1.77 -5.24 4.26
CA LEU A 143 2.86 -6.04 3.68
C LEU A 143 2.46 -6.64 2.33
N ASP A 144 1.23 -7.13 2.19
CA ASP A 144 0.72 -7.65 0.91
C ASP A 144 0.69 -6.57 -0.17
N VAL A 145 0.23 -5.36 0.17
CA VAL A 145 0.17 -4.23 -0.79
C VAL A 145 1.58 -3.81 -1.20
N VAL A 146 2.50 -3.61 -0.24
CA VAL A 146 3.88 -3.19 -0.52
C VAL A 146 4.62 -4.22 -1.38
N LEU A 147 4.52 -5.51 -1.06
CA LEU A 147 5.23 -6.56 -1.81
C LEU A 147 4.70 -6.74 -3.24
N ARG A 148 3.41 -6.49 -3.48
CA ARG A 148 2.82 -6.53 -4.82
C ARG A 148 3.07 -5.28 -5.65
N ASP A 149 3.30 -4.14 -5.01
CA ASP A 149 3.55 -2.89 -5.73
C ASP A 149 4.98 -2.83 -6.29
N LEU A 150 5.89 -3.63 -5.72
CA LEU A 150 7.29 -3.76 -6.14
C LEU A 150 7.52 -4.85 -7.20
N SER A 151 6.51 -5.66 -7.53
CA SER A 151 6.57 -6.77 -8.50
C SER A 151 6.00 -6.39 -9.86
#